data_AF-A0A2B7WZI3-F1
#
_entry.id   AF-A0A2B7WZI3-F1
#
_cell.length_a   1.000
_cell.length_b   1.000
_cell.length_c   1.000
_cell.angle_alpha   90.00
_cell.angle_beta   90.00
_cell.angle_gamma   90.00
#
_symmetry.space_group_name_H-M   'P 1'
#
loop_
_entity.id
_entity.type
_entity.pdbx_description
1 polymer ?
#
loop_
_entity_poly.entity_id
_entity_poly.type
_entity_poly.pdbx_seq_one_letter_code
_entity_poly.pdbx_strand_id
1 'polypeptide(L)'
;MANKETGLRFLRNLKSGIPLYLRTEQEGGAWRRPGIFDESYFSERVGNRVDDEFEKHSGQVEGKYGSPIAMAIIEEGFHDSDNDKVSHSRITYQDKDGNHLTRRHVAEKPEEQKEIRGFLLGLLTPY
;
A
#
# COMPACT_ATOMS: atom_id res chain seq x y z
N MET A 1 27.43 -6.13 12.00
CA MET A 1 26.27 -5.30 11.63
C MET A 1 26.15 -5.40 10.12
N ALA A 2 25.20 -6.21 9.64
CA ALA A 2 25.03 -6.47 8.22
C ALA A 2 23.80 -5.69 7.71
N ASN A 3 24.08 -4.80 6.75
CA ASN A 3 23.14 -4.08 5.90
C ASN A 3 22.14 -5.01 5.18
N LYS A 4 21.02 -4.40 4.75
CA LYS A 4 19.91 -4.85 3.87
C LYS A 4 18.64 -5.11 4.70
N GLU A 5 17.56 -4.33 4.64
CA GLU A 5 16.90 -3.72 3.47
C GLU A 5 16.86 -4.65 2.24
N THR A 6 16.98 -5.97 2.45
CA THR A 6 16.70 -6.98 1.43
C THR A 6 15.20 -7.00 1.26
N GLY A 7 14.77 -6.43 0.14
CA GLY A 7 13.39 -6.43 -0.28
C GLY A 7 12.60 -5.15 -0.01
N LEU A 8 13.22 -3.98 0.15
CA LEU A 8 12.52 -2.71 0.02
C LEU A 8 12.93 -2.01 -1.28
N ARG A 9 11.95 -1.64 -2.09
CA ARG A 9 12.14 -0.89 -3.32
C ARG A 9 11.52 0.49 -3.18
N PHE A 10 12.34 1.53 -3.29
CA PHE A 10 11.84 2.90 -3.30
C PHE A 10 10.94 3.12 -4.51
N LEU A 11 9.79 3.75 -4.31
CA LEU A 11 8.84 4.09 -5.37
C LEU A 11 8.88 5.59 -5.68
N ARG A 12 8.56 6.41 -4.67
CA ARG A 12 8.52 7.88 -4.75
C ARG A 12 8.42 8.48 -3.36
N ASN A 13 8.41 9.81 -3.28
CA ASN A 13 7.96 10.49 -2.07
C ASN A 13 6.44 10.70 -2.11
N LEU A 14 5.81 10.59 -0.94
CA LEU A 14 4.44 11.04 -0.70
C LEU A 14 4.36 12.57 -0.83
N LYS A 15 3.15 13.12 -0.99
CA LYS A 15 2.93 14.58 -1.03
C LYS A 15 3.43 15.29 0.23
N SER A 16 3.44 14.59 1.36
CA SER A 16 4.00 15.04 2.64
C SER A 16 5.54 15.07 2.68
N GLY A 17 6.22 14.58 1.63
CA GLY A 17 7.69 14.48 1.56
C GLY A 17 8.26 13.18 2.14
N ILE A 18 7.43 12.30 2.70
CA ILE A 18 7.86 11.02 3.28
C ILE A 18 8.16 10.01 2.18
N PRO A 19 9.31 9.30 2.20
CA PRO A 19 9.63 8.27 1.23
C PRO A 19 8.68 7.06 1.34
N LEU A 20 8.16 6.64 0.19
CA LEU A 20 7.30 5.48 0.00
C LEU A 20 8.11 4.35 -0.63
N TYR A 21 8.09 3.19 0.02
CA TYR A 21 8.74 1.97 -0.41
C TYR A 21 7.71 0.87 -0.69
N LEU A 22 8.10 -0.10 -1.50
CA LEU A 22 7.42 -1.37 -1.71
C LEU A 22 8.25 -2.48 -1.09
N ARG A 23 7.63 -3.35 -0.29
CA ARG A 23 8.26 -4.58 0.17
C ARG A 23 8.12 -5.67 -0.88
N THR A 24 9.24 -6.18 -1.39
CA THR A 24 9.30 -7.12 -2.53
C THR A 24 9.63 -8.56 -2.16
N GLU A 25 10.08 -8.82 -0.93
CA GLU A 25 10.60 -10.15 -0.52
C GLU A 25 9.77 -10.84 0.59
N GLN A 26 8.56 -10.35 0.91
CA GLN A 26 7.77 -10.93 2.01
C GLN A 26 7.06 -12.23 1.61
N GLU A 27 7.59 -13.40 1.99
CA GLU A 27 6.93 -14.70 1.76
C GLU A 27 5.44 -14.69 2.17
N GLY A 28 4.56 -15.07 1.23
CA GLY A 28 3.13 -15.27 1.48
C GLY A 28 2.20 -14.07 1.27
N GLY A 29 2.71 -12.88 0.93
CA GLY A 29 1.85 -11.72 0.68
C GLY A 29 1.07 -11.82 -0.64
N ALA A 30 -0.07 -11.14 -0.69
CA ALA A 30 -0.98 -11.06 -1.84
C ALA A 30 -0.39 -10.37 -3.10
N TRP A 31 0.92 -10.14 -3.14
CA TRP A 31 1.68 -9.63 -4.30
C TRP A 31 1.69 -10.61 -5.49
N ARG A 32 1.29 -11.87 -5.29
CA ARG A 32 1.15 -12.87 -6.37
C ARG A 32 -0.23 -12.81 -7.05
N ARG A 33 -0.60 -11.67 -7.64
CA ARG A 33 -1.40 -11.76 -8.87
C ARG A 33 -0.42 -12.15 -9.98
N PRO A 34 -0.52 -13.35 -10.59
CA PRO A 34 0.36 -13.70 -11.70
C PRO A 34 0.23 -12.65 -12.82
N GLY A 35 1.33 -11.95 -13.12
CA GLY A 35 1.42 -10.96 -14.20
C GLY A 35 1.41 -9.47 -13.81
N ILE A 36 1.27 -9.09 -12.53
CA ILE A 36 1.19 -7.66 -12.11
C ILE A 36 2.15 -7.37 -10.95
N PHE A 37 3.46 -7.49 -11.19
CA PHE A 37 4.45 -6.76 -10.39
C PHE A 37 4.86 -5.53 -11.22
N ASP A 38 4.11 -4.44 -11.07
CA ASP A 38 4.39 -3.18 -11.73
C ASP A 38 4.58 -2.09 -10.69
N GLU A 39 5.77 -1.51 -10.64
CA GLU A 39 6.11 -0.39 -9.76
C GLU A 39 5.18 0.80 -9.98
N SER A 40 4.70 1.00 -11.20
CA SER A 40 3.77 2.07 -11.57
C SER A 40 2.43 1.88 -10.87
N TYR A 41 1.92 0.65 -10.82
CA TYR A 41 0.70 0.33 -10.08
C TYR A 41 0.83 0.65 -8.57
N PHE A 42 1.94 0.27 -7.94
CA PHE A 42 2.14 0.53 -6.51
C PHE A 42 2.41 2.02 -6.22
N SER A 43 3.20 2.67 -7.07
CA SER A 43 3.54 4.08 -6.92
C SER A 43 2.34 5.00 -7.13
N GLU A 44 1.55 4.72 -8.17
CA GLU A 44 0.41 5.55 -8.54
C GLU A 44 -0.84 5.10 -7.82
N ARG A 45 -1.34 3.89 -8.07
CA ARG A 45 -2.65 3.49 -7.56
C ARG A 45 -2.68 3.31 -6.05
N VAL A 46 -1.75 2.51 -5.51
CA VAL A 46 -1.65 2.33 -4.06
C VAL A 46 -1.12 3.60 -3.40
N GLY A 47 -0.03 4.17 -3.93
CA GLY A 47 0.60 5.37 -3.39
C GLY A 47 -0.33 6.59 -3.32
N ASN A 48 -1.18 6.83 -4.33
CA ASN A 48 -2.15 7.94 -4.28
C ASN A 48 -3.18 7.74 -3.17
N ARG A 49 -3.56 6.49 -2.87
CA ARG A 49 -4.45 6.23 -1.74
C ARG A 49 -3.74 6.40 -0.41
N VAL A 50 -2.45 6.05 -0.33
CA VAL A 50 -1.63 6.36 0.82
C VAL A 50 -1.55 7.86 1.04
N ASP A 51 -1.33 8.67 -0.01
CA ASP A 51 -1.36 10.14 0.07
C ASP A 51 -2.68 10.66 0.65
N ASP A 52 -3.82 10.17 0.13
CA ASP A 52 -5.16 10.61 0.57
C ASP A 52 -5.43 10.31 2.05
N GLU A 53 -4.93 9.19 2.58
CA GLU A 53 -5.15 8.78 3.98
C GLU A 53 -4.00 9.17 4.92
N PHE A 54 -2.89 9.69 4.38
CA PHE A 54 -1.66 9.90 5.13
C PHE A 54 -1.84 10.86 6.30
N GLU A 55 -2.48 12.02 6.10
CA GLU A 55 -2.67 13.03 7.15
C GLU A 55 -3.47 12.50 8.34
N LYS A 56 -4.50 11.69 8.05
CA LYS A 56 -5.31 11.05 9.08
C LYS A 56 -4.49 10.01 9.84
N HIS A 57 -3.67 9.23 9.12
CA HIS A 57 -2.80 8.23 9.74
C HIS A 57 -1.69 8.88 10.57
N SER A 58 -1.01 9.90 10.06
CA SER A 58 0.11 10.56 10.75
C SER A 58 -0.35 11.15 12.07
N GLY A 59 -1.45 11.92 12.10
CA GLY A 59 -1.97 12.48 13.35
C GLY A 59 -2.27 11.42 14.42
N GLN A 60 -2.81 10.27 14.02
CA GLN A 60 -3.10 9.17 14.96
C GLN A 60 -1.84 8.41 15.41
N VAL A 61 -0.90 8.19 14.49
CA VAL A 61 0.31 7.40 14.76
C VAL A 61 1.29 8.22 15.59
N GLU A 62 1.57 9.45 15.18
CA GLU A 62 2.52 10.31 15.88
C GLU A 62 2.02 10.67 17.28
N GLY A 63 0.72 10.90 17.44
CA GLY A 63 0.11 11.12 18.75
C GLY A 63 0.17 9.89 19.68
N LYS A 64 0.11 8.67 19.13
CA LYS A 64 0.14 7.43 19.92
C LYS A 64 1.55 6.99 20.30
N TYR A 65 2.50 7.11 19.36
CA TYR A 65 3.85 6.59 19.53
C TYR A 65 4.88 7.67 19.89
N GLY A 66 4.49 8.95 19.88
CA GLY A 66 5.36 10.08 20.23
C GLY A 66 6.56 10.25 19.28
N SER A 67 6.49 9.64 18.10
CA SER A 67 7.56 9.64 17.10
C SER A 67 6.99 9.95 15.72
N PRO A 68 7.63 10.83 14.94
CA PRO A 68 7.17 11.17 13.60
C PRO A 68 7.31 9.99 12.65
N ILE A 69 6.41 9.89 11.69
CA ILE A 69 6.56 8.93 10.59
C ILE A 69 7.66 9.44 9.67
N ALA A 70 8.70 8.64 9.47
CA ALA A 70 9.79 8.96 8.54
C ALA A 70 9.74 8.14 7.25
N MET A 71 9.06 6.99 7.24
CA MET A 71 8.94 6.13 6.07
C MET A 71 7.58 5.43 6.02
N ALA A 72 7.06 5.26 4.80
CA ALA A 72 5.88 4.45 4.51
C ALA A 72 6.27 3.27 3.61
N ILE A 73 5.81 2.08 3.94
CA ILE A 73 6.17 0.84 3.25
C ILE A 73 4.89 0.11 2.86
N ILE A 74 4.65 -0.06 1.57
CA ILE A 74 3.59 -0.93 1.05
C ILE A 74 4.05 -2.37 1.23
N GLU A 75 3.28 -3.14 1.97
CA GLU A 75 3.53 -4.56 2.21
C GLU A 75 2.77 -5.43 1.20
N GLU A 76 1.56 -5.01 0.80
CA GLU A 76 0.66 -5.76 -0.08
C GLU A 76 -0.10 -4.79 -1.00
N GLY A 77 -0.38 -5.20 -2.24
CA GLY A 77 -1.26 -4.44 -3.15
C GLY A 77 -2.73 -4.55 -2.77
N PHE A 78 -3.60 -3.91 -3.55
CA PHE A 78 -5.04 -4.03 -3.33
C PHE A 78 -5.52 -5.46 -3.60
N HIS A 79 -6.08 -6.09 -2.58
CA HIS A 79 -6.64 -7.43 -2.66
C HIS A 79 -7.93 -7.53 -1.85
N ASP A 80 -8.77 -8.46 -2.28
CA ASP A 80 -9.94 -8.89 -1.53
C ASP A 80 -9.48 -9.96 -0.53
N SER A 81 -10.02 -9.92 0.68
CA SER A 81 -9.90 -10.99 1.67
C SER A 81 -11.32 -11.46 1.95
N ASP A 82 -11.51 -12.76 2.21
CA ASP A 82 -12.85 -13.37 2.32
C ASP A 82 -13.74 -12.73 3.41
N ASN A 83 -13.13 -11.99 4.34
CA ASN A 83 -13.81 -11.24 5.39
C ASN A 83 -13.98 -9.73 5.11
N ASP A 84 -13.34 -9.20 4.07
CA ASP A 84 -13.29 -7.77 3.81
C ASP A 84 -14.31 -7.35 2.76
N LYS A 85 -15.13 -6.37 3.11
CA LYS A 85 -16.17 -5.81 2.21
C LYS A 85 -15.57 -4.97 1.07
N VAL A 86 -14.29 -4.63 1.16
CA VAL A 86 -13.62 -3.62 0.33
C VAL A 86 -12.17 -4.06 0.12
N SER A 87 -11.74 -4.10 -1.14
CA SER A 87 -10.35 -4.33 -1.54
C SER A 87 -9.42 -3.34 -0.83
N HIS A 88 -8.34 -3.84 -0.23
CA HIS A 88 -7.43 -3.03 0.58
C HIS A 88 -5.97 -3.42 0.39
N SER A 89 -5.09 -2.46 0.68
CA SER A 89 -3.64 -2.57 0.64
C SER A 89 -3.08 -2.34 2.04
N ARG A 90 -2.02 -3.06 2.38
CA ARG A 90 -1.38 -2.98 3.70
C ARG A 90 -0.17 -2.07 3.65
N ILE A 91 -0.10 -1.13 4.59
CA ILE A 91 0.98 -0.15 4.74
C ILE A 91 1.59 -0.24 6.14
N THR A 92 2.92 -0.33 6.21
CA THR A 92 3.70 -0.19 7.44
C THR A 92 4.27 1.22 7.52
N TYR A 93 4.18 1.86 8.69
CA TYR A 93 4.88 3.10 8.99
C TYR A 93 6.07 2.85 9.92
N GLN A 94 7.19 3.52 9.65
CA GLN A 94 8.40 3.46 10.46
C GLN A 94 8.87 4.86 10.85
N ASP A 95 9.62 4.94 11.95
CA ASP A 95 10.34 6.16 12.35
C ASP A 95 11.67 6.31 11.60
N LYS A 96 12.39 7.40 11.90
CA LYS A 96 13.68 7.74 11.27
C LYS A 96 14.79 6.73 11.52
N ASP A 97 14.66 5.94 12.59
CA ASP A 97 15.64 4.94 13.01
C ASP A 97 15.27 3.55 12.45
N GLY A 98 14.19 3.46 11.67
CA GLY A 98 13.69 2.23 11.05
C GLY A 98 12.82 1.38 12.00
N ASN A 99 12.43 1.91 13.17
CA ASN A 99 11.58 1.18 14.09
C ASN A 99 10.14 1.11 13.56
N HIS A 100 9.53 -0.06 13.69
CA HIS A 100 8.13 -0.24 13.35
C HIS A 100 7.22 0.57 14.28
N LEU A 101 6.46 1.52 13.74
CA LEU A 101 5.44 2.25 14.49
C LEU A 101 4.12 1.48 14.47
N THR A 102 3.56 1.25 13.29
CA THR A 102 2.29 0.53 13.13
C THR A 102 2.12 -0.03 11.73
N ARG A 103 1.18 -0.97 11.58
CA ARG A 103 0.56 -1.33 10.30
C ARG A 103 -0.83 -0.69 10.18
N ARG A 104 -1.20 -0.31 8.97
CA ARG A 104 -2.52 0.22 8.61
C ARG A 104 -2.97 -0.38 7.28
N HIS A 105 -4.26 -0.28 7.01
CA HIS A 105 -4.83 -0.63 5.72
C HIS A 105 -5.34 0.64 5.05
N VAL A 106 -5.08 0.76 3.75
CA VAL A 106 -5.72 1.74 2.87
C VAL A 106 -6.67 0.97 1.96
N ALA A 107 -7.92 1.40 1.88
CA ALA A 107 -8.94 0.72 1.08
C ALA A 107 -9.18 1.45 -0.24
N GLU A 108 -9.47 0.71 -1.32
CA GLU A 108 -9.89 1.31 -2.60
C GLU A 108 -11.16 2.13 -2.41
N LYS A 109 -11.34 3.19 -3.20
CA LYS A 109 -12.61 3.91 -3.20
C LYS A 109 -13.70 2.99 -3.79
N PRO A 110 -14.94 3.03 -3.28
CA PRO A 110 -16.04 2.23 -3.82
C PRO A 110 -16.27 2.39 -5.33
N GLU A 111 -15.90 3.55 -5.88
CA GLU A 111 -16.00 3.88 -7.31
C GLU A 111 -14.95 3.13 -8.15
N GLU A 112 -13.72 2.99 -7.65
CA GLU A 112 -12.60 2.29 -8.31
C GLU A 112 -12.83 0.76 -8.35
N GLN A 113 -13.66 0.24 -7.45
CA GLN A 113 -14.06 -1.16 -7.42
C GLN A 113 -15.07 -1.53 -8.52
N LYS A 114 -15.89 -0.56 -8.96
CA LYS A 114 -16.90 -0.80 -10.01
C LYS A 114 -16.29 -0.94 -11.40
N GLU A 115 -15.24 -0.18 -11.71
CA GLU A 115 -14.60 -0.25 -13.04
C GLU A 115 -13.95 -1.61 -13.31
N ILE A 116 -13.28 -2.22 -12.33
CA ILE A 116 -12.68 -3.55 -12.50
C ILE A 116 -13.76 -4.62 -12.74
N ARG A 117 -14.88 -4.56 -12.01
CA ARG A 117 -15.99 -5.51 -12.18
C ARG A 117 -16.77 -5.26 -13.48
N GLY A 118 -16.95 -4.01 -13.89
CA GLY A 118 -17.61 -3.64 -15.14
C GLY A 118 -16.83 -4.06 -16.38
N PHE A 119 -15.49 -3.94 -16.35
CA PHE A 119 -14.63 -4.36 -17.46
C PHE A 119 -14.60 -5.89 -17.65
N LEU A 120 -14.60 -6.66 -16.55
CA LEU A 120 -14.69 -8.13 -16.60
C LEU A 120 -16.06 -8.63 -17.10
N LEU A 121 -17.15 -7.93 -16.79
CA LEU A 121 -18.48 -8.26 -17.30
C LEU A 121 -18.65 -7.91 -18.79
N GLY A 122 -18.00 -6.84 -19.28
CA GLY A 122 -18.03 -6.46 -20.69
C GLY A 122 -17.25 -7.38 -21.64
N LEU A 123 -16.32 -8.18 -21.12
CA LEU A 123 -15.57 -9.19 -21.88
C LEU A 123 -16.28 -10.56 -21.98
N LEU A 124 -17.36 -10.76 -21.23
CA LEU A 124 -18.10 -12.04 -21.16
C LEU A 124 -19.47 -12.00 -21.88
N THR A 125 -19.85 -10.88 -22.49
CA THR A 125 -20.99 -10.83 -23.40
C THR A 125 -20.52 -11.01 -24.84
N PRO A 126 -20.65 -12.21 -25.45
CA PRO A 126 -20.66 -12.30 -26.90
C PRO A 126 -21.93 -11.63 -27.42
N TYR A 127 -21.79 -10.94 -28.56
CA TYR A 127 -22.90 -10.46 -29.39
C TYR A 127 -23.91 -11.56 -29.72
#